data_AF-A0A090WFU0-F1
#
_entry.id   AF-A0A090WFU0-F1
#
_cell.length_a   1.000
_cell.length_b   1.000
_cell.length_c   1.000
_cell.angle_alpha   90.00
_cell.angle_beta   90.00
_cell.angle_gamma   90.00
#
_symmetry.space_group_name_H-M   'P 1'
#
loop_
_entity.id
_entity.type
_entity.pdbx_description
1 polymer ?
#
loop_
_entity_poly.entity_id
_entity_poly.type
_entity_poly.pdbx_seq_one_letter_code
_entity_poly.pdbx_strand_id
1 'polypeptide(L)'
;MRKIKLLSFLCIVFTFAILCQDLNAQALEKKIALRTQIEKSDMIVEGKVVAKRSVWDDDKKLIYTLNTVKIYKVFKGNLLNTMDVVTVGGFVGLKGVMAYPSLKLYIGDIGVFMLNKNKTPFSKTLNAKNKKFKPYGLSQSFFRYNLLEDLAATPFSKIQNITETLYADISRFSKVNYVEIDKFDVEHIISKSKSNKTLLPPSSISLDKSEITAGTKEELTITGSGFGNTQGKVEFRNADDGGGTLIAALDSQVVSWNDSQIIVEVPSFAGTGTIRVVDSNGDASPLSSVLTVLYSEANAETDPDGTGLYLYQNSNYSMLIETVVAVLLGKCIQIFSTKQNPILLTHHLTSLLVIKMPS
;
A
#
# COMPACT_ATOMS: atom_id res chain seq x y z
N MET A 1 34.02 35.73 -39.78
CA MET A 1 33.97 34.31 -39.33
C MET A 1 33.55 34.12 -37.87
N ARG A 2 33.91 35.00 -36.92
CA ARG A 2 33.58 34.85 -35.48
C ARG A 2 32.07 35.00 -35.15
N LYS A 3 31.34 35.86 -35.86
CA LYS A 3 29.88 36.08 -35.69
C LYS A 3 29.00 34.91 -36.20
N ILE A 4 29.43 34.20 -37.25
CA ILE A 4 28.70 33.05 -37.80
C ILE A 4 28.78 31.83 -36.85
N LYS A 5 29.93 31.64 -36.18
CA LYS A 5 30.08 30.60 -35.15
C LYS A 5 29.22 30.87 -33.90
N LEU A 6 29.05 32.13 -33.52
CA LEU A 6 28.19 32.54 -32.40
C LEU A 6 26.70 32.32 -32.70
N LEU A 7 26.26 32.65 -33.92
CA LEU A 7 24.88 32.44 -34.35
C LEU A 7 24.53 30.94 -34.45
N SER A 8 25.44 30.13 -34.99
CA SER A 8 25.27 28.67 -35.06
C SER A 8 25.24 28.03 -33.66
N PHE A 9 26.07 28.47 -32.74
CA PHE A 9 26.04 28.02 -31.34
C PHE A 9 24.73 28.41 -30.65
N LEU A 10 24.26 29.64 -30.86
CA LEU A 10 22.99 30.11 -30.30
C LEU A 10 21.79 29.31 -30.85
N CYS A 11 21.78 28.99 -32.15
CA CYS A 11 20.76 28.14 -32.76
C CYS A 11 20.79 26.72 -32.19
N ILE A 12 21.96 26.11 -31.95
CA ILE A 12 22.05 24.77 -31.35
C ILE A 12 21.53 24.79 -29.91
N VAL A 13 21.86 25.80 -29.11
CA VAL A 13 21.36 25.96 -27.73
C VAL A 13 19.83 26.19 -27.72
N PHE A 14 19.31 26.99 -28.66
CA PHE A 14 17.87 27.23 -28.78
C PHE A 14 17.11 25.98 -29.23
N THR A 15 17.69 25.18 -30.13
CA THR A 15 17.10 23.90 -30.58
C THR A 15 17.12 22.85 -29.46
N PHE A 16 18.18 22.83 -28.64
CA PHE A 16 18.28 21.97 -27.46
C PHE A 16 17.31 22.38 -26.34
N ALA A 17 17.07 23.67 -26.17
CA ALA A 17 16.10 24.20 -25.21
C ALA A 17 14.63 23.92 -25.59
N ILE A 18 14.32 23.84 -26.89
CA ILE A 18 12.97 23.49 -27.38
C ILE A 18 12.72 21.98 -27.29
N LEU A 19 13.74 21.13 -27.49
CA LEU A 19 13.64 19.67 -27.37
C LEU A 19 13.52 19.15 -25.92
N CYS A 20 13.82 19.99 -24.92
CA CYS A 20 13.76 19.63 -23.50
C CYS A 20 12.40 19.88 -22.81
N GLN A 21 11.40 20.41 -23.52
CA GLN A 21 10.14 20.88 -22.87
C GLN A 21 9.12 19.78 -22.54
N ASP A 22 9.34 18.53 -22.96
CA ASP A 22 8.37 17.42 -22.76
C ASP A 22 8.87 16.29 -21.85
N LEU A 23 9.81 16.56 -20.94
CA LEU A 23 10.24 15.59 -19.91
C LEU A 23 9.35 15.67 -18.65
N ASN A 24 8.03 15.47 -18.80
CA ASN A 24 7.14 15.26 -17.65
C ASN A 24 6.90 13.76 -17.42
N ALA A 25 7.86 13.08 -16.80
CA ALA A 25 7.74 11.69 -16.37
C ALA A 25 7.21 11.55 -14.92
N GLN A 26 6.50 12.55 -14.40
CA GLN A 26 5.82 12.44 -13.11
C GLN A 26 4.52 11.65 -13.31
N ALA A 27 4.58 10.34 -13.08
CA ALA A 27 3.40 9.47 -13.07
C ALA A 27 2.52 9.78 -11.84
N LEU A 28 1.71 10.83 -11.92
CA LEU A 28 0.78 11.22 -10.85
C LEU A 28 -0.54 10.43 -10.97
N GLU A 29 -0.90 9.70 -9.92
CA GLU A 29 -2.23 9.08 -9.83
C GLU A 29 -3.30 10.17 -9.66
N LYS A 30 -4.35 10.14 -10.48
CA LYS A 30 -5.49 11.05 -10.35
C LYS A 30 -6.61 10.38 -9.54
N LYS A 31 -7.27 11.17 -8.69
CA LYS A 31 -8.46 10.73 -7.96
C LYS A 31 -9.56 10.29 -8.93
N ILE A 32 -10.12 9.11 -8.68
CA ILE A 32 -11.27 8.53 -9.37
C ILE A 32 -12.46 8.58 -8.41
N ALA A 33 -13.56 9.21 -8.84
CA ALA A 33 -14.77 9.30 -8.05
C ALA A 33 -15.31 7.91 -7.65
N LEU A 34 -15.80 7.77 -6.41
CA LEU A 34 -16.30 6.51 -5.85
C LEU A 34 -17.36 5.85 -6.76
N ARG A 35 -18.33 6.63 -7.23
CA ARG A 35 -19.35 6.17 -8.20
C ARG A 35 -18.72 5.51 -9.42
N THR A 36 -17.73 6.17 -10.04
CA THR A 36 -17.04 5.64 -11.23
C THR A 36 -16.34 4.32 -10.91
N GLN A 37 -15.69 4.21 -9.75
CA GLN A 37 -15.04 2.96 -9.33
C GLN A 37 -16.07 1.83 -9.19
N ILE A 38 -17.23 2.09 -8.58
CA ILE A 38 -18.29 1.09 -8.39
C ILE A 38 -18.93 0.67 -9.73
N GLU A 39 -19.25 1.63 -10.57
CA GLU A 39 -19.90 1.37 -11.87
C GLU A 39 -18.97 0.56 -12.79
N LYS A 40 -17.67 0.88 -12.80
CA LYS A 40 -16.68 0.28 -13.70
C LYS A 40 -15.99 -0.98 -13.18
N SER A 41 -16.10 -1.30 -11.88
CA SER A 41 -15.55 -2.54 -11.33
C SER A 41 -16.36 -3.77 -11.77
N ASP A 42 -15.68 -4.85 -12.14
CA ASP A 42 -16.31 -6.16 -12.41
C ASP A 42 -16.74 -6.88 -11.12
N MET A 43 -16.03 -6.61 -10.02
CA MET A 43 -16.17 -7.30 -8.74
C MET A 43 -15.97 -6.29 -7.60
N ILE A 44 -16.87 -6.30 -6.61
CA ILE A 44 -16.76 -5.47 -5.42
C ILE A 44 -17.05 -6.35 -4.21
N VAL A 45 -16.09 -6.45 -3.30
CA VAL A 45 -16.19 -7.32 -2.13
C VAL A 45 -15.60 -6.67 -0.90
N GLU A 46 -16.13 -7.04 0.27
CA GLU A 46 -15.45 -6.90 1.54
C GLU A 46 -14.64 -8.16 1.82
N GLY A 47 -13.38 -8.00 2.22
CA GLY A 47 -12.54 -9.14 2.58
C GLY A 47 -11.30 -8.77 3.38
N LYS A 48 -10.61 -9.81 3.86
CA LYS A 48 -9.35 -9.73 4.58
C LYS A 48 -8.22 -10.40 3.79
N VAL A 49 -7.07 -9.75 3.69
CA VAL A 49 -5.86 -10.34 3.13
C VAL A 49 -5.32 -11.39 4.12
N VAL A 50 -5.27 -12.65 3.71
CA VAL A 50 -4.87 -13.78 4.56
C VAL A 50 -3.53 -14.39 4.15
N ALA A 51 -3.09 -14.18 2.92
CA ALA A 51 -1.78 -14.63 2.44
C ALA A 51 -1.29 -13.73 1.31
N LYS A 52 0.03 -13.72 1.13
CA LYS A 52 0.72 -12.95 0.08
C LYS A 52 1.84 -13.81 -0.49
N ARG A 53 2.01 -13.80 -1.82
CA ARG A 53 3.16 -14.45 -2.48
C ARG A 53 3.52 -13.75 -3.77
N SER A 54 4.80 -13.64 -4.08
CA SER A 54 5.29 -13.06 -5.33
C SER A 54 5.61 -14.14 -6.36
N VAL A 55 5.28 -13.86 -7.62
CA VAL A 55 5.40 -14.80 -8.74
C VAL A 55 5.77 -14.07 -10.03
N TRP A 56 6.43 -14.78 -10.94
CA TRP A 56 6.52 -14.37 -12.32
C TRP A 56 5.20 -14.64 -13.05
N ASP A 57 4.90 -13.83 -14.06
CA ASP A 57 3.95 -14.22 -15.10
C ASP A 57 4.48 -15.40 -15.94
N ASP A 58 3.61 -16.00 -16.73
CA ASP A 58 3.93 -17.19 -17.53
C ASP A 58 5.04 -16.96 -18.58
N ASP A 59 5.28 -15.71 -18.96
CA ASP A 59 6.33 -15.29 -19.89
C ASP A 59 7.63 -14.87 -19.18
N LYS A 60 7.65 -14.84 -17.84
CA LYS A 60 8.76 -14.31 -17.01
C LYS A 60 9.18 -12.88 -17.39
N LYS A 61 8.24 -12.04 -17.81
CA LYS A 61 8.47 -10.63 -18.14
C LYS A 61 8.39 -9.73 -16.93
N LEU A 62 7.51 -10.02 -15.98
CA LEU A 62 7.29 -9.15 -14.82
C LEU A 62 6.95 -9.94 -13.55
N ILE A 63 7.36 -9.40 -12.40
CA ILE A 63 7.00 -9.94 -11.08
C ILE A 63 5.69 -9.30 -10.63
N TYR A 64 4.80 -10.15 -10.14
CA TYR A 64 3.53 -9.79 -9.54
C TYR A 64 3.44 -10.34 -8.13
N THR A 65 2.58 -9.74 -7.32
CA THR A 65 2.22 -10.26 -6.02
C THR A 65 0.75 -10.68 -6.05
N LEU A 66 0.50 -11.90 -5.60
CA LEU A 66 -0.84 -12.43 -5.38
C LEU A 66 -1.19 -12.28 -3.91
N ASN A 67 -2.20 -11.47 -3.64
CA ASN A 67 -2.74 -11.23 -2.31
C ASN A 67 -4.01 -12.06 -2.20
N THR A 68 -3.98 -13.17 -1.46
CA THR A 68 -5.15 -14.01 -1.26
C THR A 68 -6.07 -13.34 -0.25
N VAL A 69 -7.29 -13.04 -0.68
CA VAL A 69 -8.33 -12.37 0.09
C VAL A 69 -9.41 -13.39 0.44
N LYS A 70 -9.67 -13.54 1.74
CA LYS A 70 -10.87 -14.19 2.27
C LYS A 70 -12.02 -13.20 2.19
N ILE A 71 -13.14 -13.60 1.60
CA ILE A 71 -14.27 -12.72 1.32
C ILE A 71 -15.35 -12.91 2.39
N TYR A 72 -15.93 -11.81 2.88
CA TYR A 72 -17.05 -11.81 3.83
C TYR A 72 -18.36 -11.38 3.18
N LYS A 73 -18.32 -10.35 2.33
CA LYS A 73 -19.49 -9.85 1.60
C LYS A 73 -19.17 -9.59 0.15
N VAL A 74 -20.12 -9.87 -0.73
CA VAL A 74 -20.05 -9.57 -2.16
C VAL A 74 -21.09 -8.52 -2.50
N PHE A 75 -20.64 -7.33 -2.88
CA PHE A 75 -21.50 -6.22 -3.32
C PHE A 75 -21.77 -6.28 -4.82
N LYS A 76 -20.85 -6.82 -5.61
CA LYS A 76 -20.99 -6.95 -7.06
C LYS A 76 -20.13 -8.09 -7.59
N GLY A 77 -20.66 -8.86 -8.54
CA GLY A 77 -19.93 -9.94 -9.22
C GLY A 77 -20.31 -11.33 -8.72
N ASN A 78 -19.44 -12.32 -8.98
CA ASN A 78 -19.71 -13.72 -8.64
C ASN A 78 -19.47 -13.98 -7.15
N LEU A 79 -20.29 -14.83 -6.53
CA LEU A 79 -20.04 -15.31 -5.17
C LEU A 79 -18.78 -16.19 -5.12
N LEU A 80 -17.83 -15.82 -4.27
CA LEU A 80 -16.56 -16.51 -4.08
C LEU A 80 -16.16 -16.42 -2.61
N ASN A 81 -15.70 -17.52 -2.02
CA ASN A 81 -15.18 -17.52 -0.64
C ASN A 81 -13.76 -16.95 -0.55
N THR A 82 -12.97 -17.16 -1.61
CA THR A 82 -11.59 -16.68 -1.72
C THR A 82 -11.28 -16.24 -3.14
N MET A 83 -10.39 -15.26 -3.27
CA MET A 83 -9.81 -14.84 -4.55
C MET A 83 -8.39 -14.30 -4.37
N ASP A 84 -7.64 -14.19 -5.46
CA ASP A 84 -6.35 -13.51 -5.45
C ASP A 84 -6.48 -12.12 -6.09
N VAL A 85 -6.07 -11.07 -5.37
CA VAL A 85 -5.88 -9.71 -5.89
C VAL A 85 -4.43 -9.57 -6.36
N VAL A 86 -4.26 -9.38 -7.66
CA VAL A 86 -2.98 -9.29 -8.36
C VAL A 86 -2.49 -7.85 -8.36
N THR A 87 -1.34 -7.60 -7.74
CA THR A 87 -0.64 -6.31 -7.77
C THR A 87 0.70 -6.48 -8.49
N VAL A 88 1.20 -5.41 -9.12
CA VAL A 88 2.51 -5.42 -9.78
C VAL A 88 3.59 -5.25 -8.72
N GLY A 89 4.69 -6.00 -8.85
CA GLY A 89 5.83 -5.94 -7.93
C GLY A 89 5.91 -7.10 -6.96
N GLY A 90 6.92 -7.06 -6.09
CA GLY A 90 7.30 -8.12 -5.17
C GLY A 90 8.68 -8.71 -5.48
N PHE A 91 9.05 -9.78 -4.78
CA PHE A 91 10.37 -10.39 -4.86
C PHE A 91 10.28 -11.89 -5.16
N VAL A 92 11.08 -12.38 -6.11
CA VAL A 92 11.23 -13.81 -6.40
C VAL A 92 12.71 -14.14 -6.34
N GLY A 93 13.14 -14.78 -5.25
CA GLY A 93 14.55 -14.93 -4.90
C GLY A 93 15.22 -13.56 -4.81
N LEU A 94 16.40 -13.42 -5.43
CA LEU A 94 17.19 -12.18 -5.42
C LEU A 94 16.69 -11.10 -6.40
N LYS A 95 15.56 -11.30 -7.09
CA LYS A 95 15.00 -10.33 -8.04
C LYS A 95 13.75 -9.69 -7.47
N GLY A 96 13.71 -8.37 -7.46
CA GLY A 96 12.57 -7.58 -7.01
C GLY A 96 12.06 -6.62 -8.07
N VAL A 97 10.77 -6.29 -7.98
CA VAL A 97 10.17 -5.17 -8.71
C VAL A 97 9.36 -4.36 -7.72
N MET A 98 9.61 -3.06 -7.65
CA MET A 98 8.75 -2.11 -6.96
C MET A 98 7.97 -1.30 -7.98
N ALA A 99 6.66 -1.16 -7.77
CA ALA A 99 5.77 -0.45 -8.68
C ALA A 99 5.16 0.78 -8.01
N TYR A 100 5.17 1.91 -8.72
CA TYR A 100 4.62 3.17 -8.25
C TYR A 100 3.90 3.94 -9.37
N PRO A 101 2.67 4.44 -9.15
CA PRO A 101 1.78 4.12 -8.04
C PRO A 101 1.28 2.67 -8.12
N SER A 102 1.10 2.02 -6.97
CA SER A 102 0.52 0.69 -6.89
C SER A 102 -0.28 0.51 -5.59
N LEU A 103 -1.20 -0.46 -5.60
CA LEU A 103 -1.88 -0.87 -4.37
C LEU A 103 -0.95 -1.74 -3.53
N LYS A 104 -0.62 -1.27 -2.33
CA LYS A 104 0.11 -2.04 -1.33
C LYS A 104 -0.86 -2.70 -0.35
N LEU A 105 -0.74 -4.01 -0.22
CA LEU A 105 -1.56 -4.83 0.67
C LEU A 105 -0.66 -5.61 1.63
N TYR A 106 -1.10 -5.70 2.88
CA TYR A 106 -0.45 -6.42 3.97
C TYR A 106 -1.38 -7.51 4.50
N ILE A 107 -0.81 -8.61 5.00
CA ILE A 107 -1.60 -9.65 5.67
C ILE A 107 -2.30 -9.01 6.88
N GLY A 108 -3.59 -9.25 7.01
CA GLY A 108 -4.41 -8.61 8.04
C GLY A 108 -5.27 -7.45 7.54
N ASP A 109 -4.87 -6.80 6.43
CA ASP A 109 -5.64 -5.72 5.81
C ASP A 109 -7.08 -6.17 5.55
N ILE A 110 -8.03 -5.35 5.99
CA ILE A 110 -9.46 -5.59 5.83
C ILE A 110 -10.16 -4.35 5.29
N GLY A 111 -11.11 -4.55 4.39
CA GLY A 111 -11.83 -3.46 3.75
C GLY A 111 -12.56 -3.88 2.48
N VAL A 112 -12.98 -2.88 1.70
CA VAL A 112 -13.66 -3.09 0.42
C VAL A 112 -12.70 -2.96 -0.76
N PHE A 113 -12.72 -3.95 -1.64
CA PHE A 113 -11.92 -3.99 -2.87
C PHE A 113 -12.78 -3.68 -4.10
N MET A 114 -12.32 -2.75 -4.93
CA MET A 114 -12.87 -2.38 -6.25
C MET A 114 -12.01 -3.02 -7.35
N LEU A 115 -12.55 -4.03 -8.03
CA LEU A 115 -11.72 -4.96 -8.80
C LEU A 115 -12.23 -5.21 -10.21
N ASN A 116 -11.28 -5.42 -11.11
CA ASN A 116 -11.51 -5.91 -12.47
C ASN A 116 -10.96 -7.32 -12.66
N LYS A 117 -11.52 -8.05 -13.62
CA LYS A 117 -11.01 -9.37 -14.00
C LYS A 117 -9.54 -9.24 -14.43
N ASN A 118 -8.70 -10.11 -13.89
CA ASN A 118 -7.31 -10.18 -14.31
C ASN A 118 -7.19 -11.00 -15.61
N LYS A 119 -6.39 -10.50 -16.56
CA LYS A 119 -6.11 -11.18 -17.84
C LYS A 119 -4.67 -11.70 -17.95
N THR A 120 -3.80 -11.33 -17.01
CA THR A 120 -2.42 -11.80 -16.98
C THR A 120 -2.38 -13.30 -16.65
N PRO A 121 -1.71 -14.14 -17.47
CA PRO A 121 -1.65 -15.57 -17.27
C PRO A 121 -0.58 -15.96 -16.22
N PHE A 122 -0.92 -16.92 -15.36
CA PHE A 122 -0.09 -17.46 -14.26
C PHE A 122 -0.16 -19.00 -14.18
N SER A 123 -0.49 -19.64 -15.30
CA SER A 123 -0.73 -21.09 -15.40
C SER A 123 0.53 -21.94 -15.23
N LYS A 124 1.71 -21.40 -15.53
CA LYS A 124 3.00 -22.11 -15.46
C LYS A 124 3.66 -21.97 -14.09
N THR A 125 3.28 -20.95 -13.32
CA THR A 125 3.87 -20.66 -12.01
C THR A 125 3.00 -21.14 -10.85
N LEU A 126 1.71 -21.46 -11.07
CA LEU A 126 0.79 -21.87 -10.00
C LEU A 126 -0.30 -22.83 -10.47
N ASN A 127 -0.65 -23.79 -9.61
CA ASN A 127 -1.93 -24.49 -9.69
C ASN A 127 -3.07 -23.47 -9.46
N ALA A 128 -3.94 -23.31 -10.47
CA ALA A 128 -4.95 -22.27 -10.53
C ALA A 128 -6.14 -22.50 -9.57
N LYS A 129 -5.92 -22.45 -8.25
CA LYS A 129 -6.98 -22.71 -7.27
C LYS A 129 -7.95 -21.52 -7.13
N ASN A 130 -7.44 -20.28 -7.12
CA ASN A 130 -8.24 -19.07 -6.93
C ASN A 130 -8.44 -18.28 -8.23
N LYS A 131 -9.65 -17.71 -8.40
CA LYS A 131 -9.92 -16.67 -9.41
C LYS A 131 -9.08 -15.43 -9.12
N LYS A 132 -8.60 -14.79 -10.19
CA LYS A 132 -7.66 -13.67 -10.11
C LYS A 132 -8.32 -12.38 -10.58
N PHE A 133 -8.15 -11.34 -9.78
CA PHE A 133 -8.63 -10.00 -10.05
C PHE A 133 -7.49 -9.01 -9.89
N LYS A 134 -7.66 -7.80 -10.42
CA LYS A 134 -6.70 -6.70 -10.26
C LYS A 134 -7.40 -5.44 -9.79
N PRO A 135 -6.71 -4.54 -9.07
CA PRO A 135 -7.25 -3.23 -8.69
C PRO A 135 -7.79 -2.48 -9.92
N TYR A 136 -8.99 -1.91 -9.80
CA TYR A 136 -9.58 -1.10 -10.88
C TYR A 136 -8.78 0.18 -11.15
N GLY A 137 -8.43 0.90 -10.09
CA GLY A 137 -7.72 2.18 -10.13
C GLY A 137 -6.50 2.19 -9.22
N LEU A 138 -5.61 1.20 -9.28
CA LEU A 138 -4.37 1.19 -8.49
C LEU A 138 -4.62 1.38 -6.97
N SER A 139 -3.92 2.32 -6.33
CA SER A 139 -3.85 2.48 -4.88
C SER A 139 -5.19 2.84 -4.23
N GLN A 140 -6.07 3.51 -4.97
CA GLN A 140 -7.39 3.91 -4.47
C GLN A 140 -8.50 2.87 -4.62
N SER A 141 -8.15 1.66 -5.05
CA SER A 141 -9.10 0.55 -5.25
C SER A 141 -9.42 -0.24 -3.98
N PHE A 142 -8.78 0.09 -2.87
CA PHE A 142 -8.97 -0.59 -1.59
C PHE A 142 -9.30 0.42 -0.51
N PHE A 143 -10.54 0.37 -0.04
CA PHE A 143 -11.04 1.17 1.07
C PHE A 143 -10.69 0.42 2.35
N ARG A 144 -9.46 0.63 2.86
CA ARG A 144 -8.94 -0.02 4.06
C ARG A 144 -9.70 0.49 5.27
N TYR A 145 -10.06 -0.42 6.18
CA TYR A 145 -10.77 -0.07 7.40
C TYR A 145 -9.85 0.35 8.53
N ASN A 146 -10.29 1.38 9.23
CA ASN A 146 -9.91 1.70 10.59
C ASN A 146 -11.17 1.49 11.46
N LEU A 147 -11.31 0.28 11.99
CA LEU A 147 -12.49 -0.15 12.74
C LEU A 147 -12.62 0.53 14.12
N LEU A 148 -11.55 1.14 14.65
CA LEU A 148 -11.65 1.88 15.92
C LEU A 148 -12.30 3.25 15.70
N GLU A 149 -11.98 3.89 14.58
CA GLU A 149 -12.51 5.21 14.21
C GLU A 149 -13.75 5.10 13.31
N ASP A 150 -14.27 3.89 13.03
CA ASP A 150 -15.38 3.64 12.10
C ASP A 150 -15.19 4.38 10.75
N LEU A 151 -14.02 4.15 10.16
CA LEU A 151 -13.56 4.87 8.98
C LEU A 151 -13.04 3.90 7.93
N ALA A 152 -13.33 4.17 6.67
CA ALA A 152 -12.66 3.54 5.53
C ALA A 152 -11.85 4.58 4.75
N ALA A 153 -10.61 4.27 4.40
CA ALA A 153 -9.73 5.22 3.71
C ALA A 153 -9.02 4.63 2.48
N THR A 154 -8.73 5.53 1.56
CA THR A 154 -7.85 5.36 0.40
C THR A 154 -6.90 6.56 0.35
N PRO A 155 -5.86 6.55 -0.51
CA PRO A 155 -5.00 7.72 -0.73
C PRO A 155 -5.72 9.03 -1.06
N PHE A 156 -6.95 8.97 -1.58
CA PHE A 156 -7.70 10.14 -2.04
C PHE A 156 -9.04 10.38 -1.33
N SER A 157 -9.42 9.52 -0.37
CA SER A 157 -10.73 9.57 0.26
C SER A 157 -10.72 8.99 1.66
N LYS A 158 -11.42 9.64 2.59
CA LYS A 158 -11.73 9.15 3.92
C LYS A 158 -13.24 9.16 4.07
N ILE A 159 -13.84 8.03 4.42
CA ILE A 159 -15.29 7.84 4.51
C ILE A 159 -15.62 7.36 5.91
N GLN A 160 -16.31 8.22 6.65
CA GLN A 160 -16.79 7.94 8.01
C GLN A 160 -18.07 7.11 7.97
N ASN A 161 -18.28 6.29 8.99
CA ASN A 161 -19.40 5.34 9.14
C ASN A 161 -19.38 4.31 8.00
N ILE A 162 -18.68 3.21 8.22
CA ILE A 162 -18.43 2.18 7.19
C ILE A 162 -19.76 1.60 6.69
N THR A 163 -20.68 1.24 7.58
CA THR A 163 -21.95 0.62 7.20
C THR A 163 -22.96 1.64 6.68
N GLU A 164 -23.13 2.77 7.38
CA GLU A 164 -24.12 3.78 7.02
C GLU A 164 -23.77 4.58 5.75
N THR A 165 -22.48 4.80 5.49
CA THR A 165 -22.03 5.62 4.35
C THR A 165 -21.44 4.75 3.24
N LEU A 166 -20.35 4.02 3.49
CA LEU A 166 -19.65 3.30 2.42
C LEU A 166 -20.52 2.18 1.84
N TYR A 167 -21.13 1.32 2.67
CA TYR A 167 -22.00 0.27 2.14
C TYR A 167 -23.25 0.83 1.48
N ALA A 168 -23.86 1.88 2.05
CA ALA A 168 -25.03 2.52 1.46
C ALA A 168 -24.70 3.09 0.08
N ASP A 169 -23.55 3.76 -0.07
CA ASP A 169 -23.07 4.29 -1.35
C ASP A 169 -22.81 3.19 -2.36
N ILE A 170 -22.14 2.10 -1.95
CA ILE A 170 -21.91 0.95 -2.82
C ILE A 170 -23.23 0.35 -3.28
N SER A 171 -24.16 0.11 -2.36
CA SER A 171 -25.45 -0.51 -2.68
C SER A 171 -26.29 0.39 -3.59
N ARG A 172 -26.29 1.70 -3.32
CA ARG A 172 -26.97 2.72 -4.14
C ARG A 172 -26.41 2.81 -5.55
N PHE A 173 -25.09 2.86 -5.72
CA PHE A 173 -24.47 3.03 -7.04
C PHE A 173 -24.37 1.71 -7.82
N SER A 174 -24.24 0.56 -7.15
CA SER A 174 -24.27 -0.76 -7.78
C SER A 174 -25.69 -1.25 -8.08
N LYS A 175 -26.71 -0.65 -7.43
CA LYS A 175 -28.14 -1.01 -7.50
C LYS A 175 -28.45 -2.42 -6.97
N VAL A 176 -27.56 -2.97 -6.14
CA VAL A 176 -27.72 -4.29 -5.52
C VAL A 176 -27.31 -4.20 -4.06
N ASN A 177 -28.00 -4.95 -3.21
CA ASN A 177 -27.54 -5.17 -1.84
C ASN A 177 -26.44 -6.23 -1.85
N TYR A 178 -25.56 -6.18 -0.85
CA TYR A 178 -24.54 -7.21 -0.72
C TYR A 178 -25.13 -8.55 -0.29
N VAL A 179 -24.41 -9.62 -0.63
CA VAL A 179 -24.64 -10.96 -0.09
C VAL A 179 -23.53 -11.27 0.90
N GLU A 180 -23.88 -11.57 2.13
CA GLU A 180 -22.95 -12.06 3.15
C GLU A 180 -22.69 -13.55 2.93
N ILE A 181 -21.41 -13.92 2.81
CA ILE A 181 -20.98 -15.30 2.61
C ILE A 181 -20.20 -15.85 3.81
N ASP A 182 -19.67 -14.97 4.66
CA ASP A 182 -19.05 -15.31 5.94
C ASP A 182 -19.16 -14.13 6.91
N LYS A 183 -19.15 -14.42 8.22
CA LYS A 183 -19.45 -13.44 9.26
C LYS A 183 -18.29 -12.47 9.47
N PHE A 184 -18.57 -11.20 9.22
CA PHE A 184 -17.73 -10.08 9.65
C PHE A 184 -18.62 -8.88 9.96
N ASP A 185 -18.88 -8.66 11.24
CA ASP A 185 -19.84 -7.65 11.69
C ASP A 185 -19.07 -6.42 12.19
N VAL A 186 -19.03 -5.39 11.32
CA VAL A 186 -18.34 -4.13 11.59
C VAL A 186 -18.92 -3.42 12.81
N GLU A 187 -20.26 -3.37 12.92
CA GLU A 187 -20.96 -2.66 14.00
C GLU A 187 -20.73 -3.36 15.34
N HIS A 188 -20.75 -4.69 15.37
CA HIS A 188 -20.40 -5.47 16.56
C HIS A 188 -18.94 -5.26 16.98
N ILE A 189 -17.99 -5.20 16.04
CA ILE A 189 -16.58 -4.93 16.36
C ILE A 189 -16.41 -3.52 16.95
N ILE A 190 -17.03 -2.51 16.34
CA ILE A 190 -16.97 -1.12 16.80
C ILE A 190 -17.63 -0.97 18.18
N SER A 191 -18.77 -1.61 18.42
CA SER A 191 -19.46 -1.54 19.72
C SER A 191 -18.65 -2.26 20.81
N LYS A 192 -18.04 -3.41 20.51
CA LYS A 192 -17.15 -4.11 21.43
C LYS A 192 -15.92 -3.26 21.78
N SER A 193 -15.28 -2.61 20.81
CA SER A 193 -14.12 -1.75 21.09
C SER A 193 -14.50 -0.53 21.95
N LYS A 194 -15.70 0.03 21.77
CA LYS A 194 -16.24 1.08 22.65
C LYS A 194 -16.58 0.58 24.07
N SER A 195 -17.06 -0.67 24.20
CA SER A 195 -17.46 -1.27 25.48
C SER A 195 -16.29 -1.81 26.30
N ASN A 196 -15.23 -2.31 25.67
CA ASN A 196 -13.97 -2.75 26.33
C ASN A 196 -13.16 -1.59 26.93
N LYS A 197 -13.72 -0.37 26.95
CA LYS A 197 -13.26 0.75 27.77
C LYS A 197 -13.57 0.55 29.27
N THR A 198 -13.68 -0.70 29.74
CA THR A 198 -13.93 -1.04 31.13
C THR A 198 -12.69 -1.64 31.77
N LEU A 199 -12.10 -0.87 32.71
CA LEU A 199 -11.20 -1.30 33.78
C LEU A 199 -9.78 -1.75 33.44
N LEU A 200 -9.04 -0.98 32.66
CA LEU A 200 -7.71 -0.51 33.07
C LEU A 200 -7.63 0.93 32.55
N PRO A 201 -7.38 1.96 33.38
CA PRO A 201 -7.09 3.26 32.81
C PRO A 201 -5.85 3.02 31.98
N PRO A 202 -5.84 3.33 30.69
CA PRO A 202 -4.55 3.39 30.08
C PRO A 202 -3.83 4.55 30.76
N SER A 203 -2.69 4.26 31.37
CA SER A 203 -1.67 5.28 31.40
C SER A 203 -1.52 5.72 29.94
N SER A 204 -1.91 6.96 29.64
CA SER A 204 -1.62 7.58 28.36
C SER A 204 -0.20 7.23 27.97
N ILE A 205 0.00 6.66 26.78
CA ILE A 205 1.35 6.43 26.30
C ILE A 205 2.03 7.79 26.09
N SER A 206 3.28 7.90 26.50
CA SER A 206 4.10 9.10 26.31
C SER A 206 5.23 8.78 25.33
N LEU A 207 5.50 9.74 24.46
CA LEU A 207 6.54 9.66 23.44
C LEU A 207 7.72 10.51 23.92
N ASP A 208 8.93 9.97 23.80
CA ASP A 208 10.16 10.72 24.09
C ASP A 208 10.41 11.86 23.09
N LYS A 209 9.83 11.76 21.89
CA LYS A 209 9.94 12.74 20.81
C LYS A 209 8.58 13.15 20.28
N SER A 210 8.45 14.44 19.95
CA SER A 210 7.30 14.99 19.21
C SER A 210 7.56 15.15 17.72
N GLU A 211 8.81 15.09 17.29
CA GLU A 211 9.25 15.17 15.89
C GLU A 211 10.23 14.03 15.59
N ILE A 212 10.07 13.39 14.44
CA ILE A 212 10.89 12.23 14.05
C ILE A 212 10.97 12.09 12.53
N THR A 213 11.89 11.26 12.06
CA THR A 213 11.98 10.84 10.65
C THR A 213 11.53 9.37 10.51
N ALA A 214 10.89 9.04 9.39
CA ALA A 214 10.34 7.72 9.13
C ALA A 214 11.19 6.95 8.12
N GLY A 215 11.36 5.64 8.30
CA GLY A 215 12.16 4.79 7.40
C GLY A 215 13.68 4.98 7.48
N THR A 216 14.16 5.86 8.36
CA THR A 216 15.58 6.21 8.53
C THR A 216 16.28 5.36 9.60
N LYS A 217 15.58 4.38 10.18
CA LYS A 217 15.94 3.63 11.41
C LYS A 217 15.98 4.50 12.67
N GLU A 218 15.32 5.65 12.65
CA GLU A 218 15.20 6.45 13.84
C GLU A 218 14.28 5.76 14.86
N GLU A 219 14.78 5.61 16.09
CA GLU A 219 14.07 4.98 17.19
C GLU A 219 13.17 5.98 17.93
N LEU A 220 11.99 5.51 18.32
CA LEU A 220 11.03 6.18 19.18
C LEU A 220 10.88 5.37 20.49
N THR A 221 10.99 6.06 21.62
CA THR A 221 10.73 5.45 22.93
C THR A 221 9.30 5.76 23.35
N ILE A 222 8.52 4.71 23.61
CA ILE A 222 7.14 4.79 24.07
C ILE A 222 7.11 4.29 25.51
N THR A 223 6.68 5.14 26.44
CA THR A 223 6.52 4.78 27.86
C THR A 223 5.04 4.69 28.25
N GLY A 224 4.70 3.74 29.11
CA GLY A 224 3.34 3.52 29.58
C GLY A 224 3.29 2.40 30.62
N SER A 225 2.18 1.66 30.66
CA SER A 225 1.99 0.49 31.52
C SER A 225 0.99 -0.46 30.87
N GLY A 226 1.04 -1.75 31.23
CA GLY A 226 0.13 -2.77 30.71
C GLY A 226 0.42 -3.20 29.27
N PHE A 227 1.64 -2.99 28.77
CA PHE A 227 2.05 -3.53 27.46
C PHE A 227 2.27 -5.05 27.50
N GLY A 228 2.43 -5.61 28.69
CA GLY A 228 2.83 -7.00 28.90
C GLY A 228 4.28 -7.27 28.50
N ASN A 229 4.75 -8.48 28.80
CA ASN A 229 6.12 -8.91 28.47
C ASN A 229 6.21 -9.67 27.13
N THR A 230 5.07 -9.92 26.47
CA THR A 230 5.04 -10.51 25.13
C THR A 230 4.82 -9.40 24.13
N GLN A 231 5.67 -9.34 23.10
CA GLN A 231 5.61 -8.32 22.07
C GLN A 231 4.24 -8.29 21.38
N GLY A 232 3.64 -7.11 21.38
CA GLY A 232 2.45 -6.81 20.60
C GLY A 232 2.81 -6.06 19.31
N LYS A 233 2.07 -5.01 19.00
CA LYS A 233 2.28 -4.16 17.81
C LYS A 233 2.33 -2.69 18.17
N VAL A 234 3.15 -1.94 17.45
CA VAL A 234 3.09 -0.46 17.45
C VAL A 234 2.54 0.00 16.11
N GLU A 235 1.48 0.80 16.15
CA GLU A 235 0.76 1.26 14.97
C GLU A 235 0.86 2.78 14.80
N PHE A 236 1.28 3.19 13.60
CA PHE A 236 1.50 4.57 13.19
C PHE A 236 0.47 4.99 12.15
N ARG A 237 0.13 6.29 12.07
CA ARG A 237 -0.70 6.80 10.97
C ARG A 237 -0.06 6.48 9.63
N ASN A 238 -0.87 6.09 8.66
CA ASN A 238 -0.41 5.75 7.33
C ASN A 238 -0.23 7.02 6.47
N ALA A 239 0.99 7.35 6.06
CA ALA A 239 1.26 8.49 5.20
C ALA A 239 0.58 8.36 3.81
N ASP A 240 0.44 7.13 3.29
CA ASP A 240 -0.11 6.88 1.95
C ASP A 240 -1.61 7.25 1.84
N ASP A 241 -2.34 7.37 2.96
CA ASP A 241 -3.74 7.80 3.00
C ASP A 241 -4.00 9.08 3.82
N GLY A 242 -2.93 9.86 4.03
CA GLY A 242 -2.98 11.10 4.80
C GLY A 242 -3.37 10.87 6.26
N GLY A 243 -3.07 9.70 6.83
CA GLY A 243 -3.35 9.32 8.22
C GLY A 243 -4.80 8.89 8.49
N GLY A 244 -5.52 8.44 7.46
CA GLY A 244 -6.84 7.83 7.64
C GLY A 244 -6.77 6.45 8.29
N THR A 245 -5.82 5.61 7.86
CA THR A 245 -5.58 4.30 8.49
C THR A 245 -4.27 4.27 9.28
N LEU A 246 -4.01 3.10 9.84
CA LEU A 246 -2.81 2.80 10.60
C LEU A 246 -2.03 1.68 9.91
N ILE A 247 -0.71 1.73 10.08
CA ILE A 247 0.22 0.68 9.69
C ILE A 247 0.98 0.22 10.93
N ALA A 248 1.23 -1.07 11.04
CA ALA A 248 2.07 -1.61 12.09
C ALA A 248 3.56 -1.50 11.69
N ALA A 249 4.43 -1.20 12.65
CA ALA A 249 5.84 -1.52 12.52
C ALA A 249 6.01 -3.04 12.36
N LEU A 250 7.02 -3.45 11.60
CA LEU A 250 7.36 -4.87 11.50
C LEU A 250 7.86 -5.39 12.85
N ASP A 251 7.72 -6.69 13.09
CA ASP A 251 8.22 -7.30 14.34
C ASP A 251 9.74 -7.07 14.50
N SER A 252 10.48 -7.02 13.38
CA SER A 252 11.91 -6.72 13.33
C SER A 252 12.27 -5.26 13.62
N GLN A 253 11.31 -4.35 13.59
CA GLN A 253 11.50 -2.94 13.93
C GLN A 253 11.21 -2.63 15.40
N VAL A 254 10.64 -3.58 16.14
CA VAL A 254 10.50 -3.47 17.59
C VAL A 254 11.84 -3.87 18.21
N VAL A 255 12.62 -2.86 18.62
CA VAL A 255 13.98 -3.04 19.15
C VAL A 255 13.95 -3.64 20.55
N SER A 256 13.02 -3.18 21.39
CA SER A 256 12.77 -3.79 22.70
C SER A 256 11.32 -3.60 23.15
N TRP A 257 10.83 -4.54 23.94
CA TRP A 257 9.48 -4.54 24.49
C TRP A 257 9.49 -5.04 25.93
N ASN A 258 8.91 -4.27 26.84
CA ASN A 258 8.54 -4.71 28.18
C ASN A 258 7.22 -4.04 28.60
N ASP A 259 6.70 -4.39 29.78
CA ASP A 259 5.40 -3.92 30.25
C ASP A 259 5.24 -2.38 30.34
N SER A 260 6.35 -1.65 30.48
CA SER A 260 6.35 -0.21 30.74
C SER A 260 7.07 0.64 29.67
N GLN A 261 7.82 0.00 28.78
CA GLN A 261 8.62 0.69 27.77
C GLN A 261 8.75 -0.15 26.50
N ILE A 262 8.62 0.53 25.36
CA ILE A 262 8.85 0.00 24.02
C ILE A 262 9.83 0.91 23.30
N ILE A 263 10.82 0.34 22.63
CA ILE A 263 11.69 1.05 21.68
C ILE A 263 11.41 0.47 20.30
N VAL A 264 11.08 1.33 19.35
CA VAL A 264 10.65 0.93 18.00
C VAL A 264 11.25 1.85 16.95
N GLU A 265 11.73 1.29 15.85
CA GLU A 265 12.11 2.05 14.65
C GLU A 265 10.86 2.53 13.89
N VAL A 266 10.83 3.81 13.51
CA VAL A 266 9.68 4.37 12.78
C VAL A 266 9.62 3.83 11.34
N PRO A 267 8.52 3.18 10.90
CA PRO A 267 8.43 2.55 9.58
C PRO A 267 8.35 3.56 8.42
N SER A 268 8.80 3.14 7.23
CA SER A 268 8.96 3.94 6.00
C SER A 268 7.68 4.51 5.37
N PHE A 269 6.52 4.33 5.99
CA PHE A 269 5.24 4.91 5.57
C PHE A 269 4.47 5.51 6.76
N ALA A 270 5.14 5.71 7.90
CA ALA A 270 4.56 6.42 9.01
C ALA A 270 4.34 7.89 8.60
N GLY A 271 3.14 8.38 8.83
CA GLY A 271 2.75 9.76 8.62
C GLY A 271 2.56 10.49 9.93
N THR A 272 2.48 11.81 9.85
CA THR A 272 2.16 12.66 11.00
C THR A 272 0.80 12.29 11.59
N GLY A 273 0.75 12.16 12.92
CA GLY A 273 -0.47 11.96 13.67
C GLY A 273 -0.24 11.14 14.95
N THR A 274 -1.33 10.63 15.51
CA THR A 274 -1.27 9.83 16.74
C THR A 274 -0.83 8.40 16.46
N ILE A 275 -0.10 7.81 17.41
CA ILE A 275 0.27 6.39 17.40
C ILE A 275 -0.55 5.64 18.45
N ARG A 276 -0.54 4.30 18.37
CA ARG A 276 -1.08 3.43 19.41
C ARG A 276 -0.26 2.16 19.56
N VAL A 277 -0.33 1.57 20.74
CA VAL A 277 0.24 0.27 21.07
C VAL A 277 -0.90 -0.74 21.19
N VAL A 278 -0.75 -1.91 20.59
CA VAL A 278 -1.67 -3.05 20.77
C VAL A 278 -0.89 -4.14 21.45
N ASP A 279 -1.37 -4.65 22.58
CA ASP A 279 -0.70 -5.71 23.32
C ASP A 279 -0.81 -7.08 22.59
N SER A 280 -0.19 -8.11 23.17
CA SER A 280 -0.26 -9.47 22.61
C SER A 280 -1.66 -10.12 22.66
N ASN A 281 -2.58 -9.59 23.48
CA ASN A 281 -3.97 -10.05 23.58
C ASN A 281 -4.90 -9.36 22.56
N GLY A 282 -4.41 -8.31 21.91
CA GLY A 282 -5.15 -7.50 20.95
C GLY A 282 -5.85 -6.29 21.57
N ASP A 283 -5.55 -5.95 22.82
CA ASP A 283 -6.07 -4.76 23.49
C ASP A 283 -5.22 -3.54 23.12
N ALA A 284 -5.89 -2.45 22.74
CA ALA A 284 -5.24 -1.24 22.24
C ALA A 284 -5.14 -0.16 23.34
N SER A 285 -3.98 0.50 23.40
CA SER A 285 -3.80 1.74 24.15
C SER A 285 -4.66 2.87 23.56
N PRO A 286 -4.88 3.97 24.30
CA PRO A 286 -5.27 5.23 23.73
C PRO A 286 -4.31 5.69 22.67
N LEU A 287 -4.81 6.62 21.88
CA LEU A 287 -3.99 7.43 21.00
C LEU A 287 -3.01 8.28 21.82
N SER A 288 -1.77 8.35 21.36
CA SER A 288 -0.74 9.25 21.89
C SER A 288 -1.05 10.73 21.61
N SER A 289 -0.16 11.63 22.06
CA SER A 289 0.01 12.95 21.43
C SER A 289 0.38 12.81 19.95
N VAL A 290 0.21 13.88 19.18
CA VAL A 290 0.60 13.89 17.76
C VAL A 290 2.12 13.79 17.65
N LEU A 291 2.59 12.79 16.91
CA LEU A 291 3.97 12.65 16.44
C LEU A 291 4.08 13.28 15.05
N THR A 292 4.93 14.29 14.91
CA THR A 292 5.21 14.93 13.64
C THR A 292 6.29 14.16 12.91
N VAL A 293 5.96 13.61 11.74
CA VAL A 293 6.92 12.96 10.85
C VAL A 293 7.40 13.98 9.84
N LEU A 294 8.67 14.38 9.92
CA LEU A 294 9.25 15.44 9.09
C LEU A 294 9.35 15.00 7.62
N TYR A 295 9.79 13.76 7.40
CA TYR A 295 9.83 13.10 6.11
C TYR A 295 9.91 11.58 6.30
N SER A 296 9.64 10.84 5.22
CA SER A 296 9.73 9.38 5.22
C SER A 296 10.59 8.88 4.06
N GLU A 297 11.60 8.06 4.37
CA GLU A 297 12.38 7.33 3.39
C GLU A 297 11.66 6.03 3.01
N ALA A 298 11.31 5.87 1.74
CA ALA A 298 10.71 4.63 1.26
C ALA A 298 11.74 3.50 1.31
N ASN A 299 11.43 2.42 2.02
CA ASN A 299 12.25 1.21 2.09
C ASN A 299 11.58 0.05 1.35
N ALA A 300 12.40 -0.90 0.89
CA ALA A 300 11.91 -2.15 0.34
C ALA A 300 11.74 -3.16 1.49
N GLU A 301 10.51 -3.64 1.67
CA GLU A 301 10.21 -4.79 2.52
C GLU A 301 10.38 -6.08 1.71
N THR A 302 11.18 -7.00 2.24
CA THR A 302 11.52 -8.25 1.55
C THR A 302 11.33 -9.43 2.49
N ASP A 303 10.88 -10.55 1.95
CA ASP A 303 10.85 -11.85 2.66
C ASP A 303 11.57 -12.87 1.77
N PRO A 304 12.91 -12.76 1.65
CA PRO A 304 13.68 -13.54 0.70
C PRO A 304 13.61 -15.06 0.99
N ASP A 305 13.46 -15.42 2.26
CA ASP A 305 13.54 -16.81 2.74
C ASP A 305 12.21 -17.36 3.29
N GLY A 306 11.13 -16.56 3.30
CA GLY A 306 9.83 -16.95 3.85
C GLY A 306 9.78 -16.97 5.38
N THR A 307 10.81 -16.45 6.06
CA THR A 307 10.98 -16.47 7.52
C THR A 307 10.57 -15.17 8.20
N GLY A 308 10.26 -14.12 7.44
CA GLY A 308 9.84 -12.84 7.98
C GLY A 308 10.16 -11.66 7.07
N LEU A 309 9.49 -10.53 7.31
CA LEU A 309 9.74 -9.29 6.57
C LEU A 309 10.97 -8.57 7.13
N TYR A 310 11.90 -8.23 6.24
CA TYR A 310 13.12 -7.46 6.51
C TYR A 310 13.11 -6.16 5.71
N LEU A 311 13.72 -5.12 6.29
CA LEU A 311 13.91 -3.83 5.62
C LEU A 311 15.29 -3.77 4.95
N TYR A 312 15.30 -3.40 3.67
CA TYR A 312 16.51 -2.99 2.97
C TYR A 312 16.41 -1.50 2.58
N GLN A 313 17.33 -0.69 3.12
CA GLN A 313 17.42 0.74 2.80
C GLN A 313 17.84 0.97 1.35
N ASN A 314 17.22 1.95 0.70
CA ASN A 314 17.49 2.34 -0.68
C ASN A 314 18.90 2.92 -0.92
N SER A 315 19.67 3.21 0.12
CA SER A 315 21.03 3.76 0.04
C SER A 315 22.11 2.72 -0.32
N ASN A 316 21.88 1.42 -0.14
CA ASN A 316 22.88 0.36 -0.36
C ASN A 316 22.85 -0.29 -1.76
N TYR A 317 22.12 0.28 -2.71
CA TYR A 317 22.01 -0.29 -4.06
C TYR A 317 23.24 0.07 -4.91
N SER A 318 23.98 -0.94 -5.39
CA SER A 318 24.72 -0.85 -6.65
C SER A 318 23.68 -0.82 -7.79
N MET A 319 23.10 0.35 -8.00
CA MET A 319 21.89 0.56 -8.78
C MET A 319 22.21 0.43 -10.29
N LEU A 320 21.84 -0.70 -10.91
CA LEU A 320 21.51 -0.68 -12.34
C LEU A 320 20.09 -0.13 -12.45
N ILE A 321 19.97 1.20 -12.45
CA ILE A 321 18.69 1.89 -12.68
C ILE A 321 18.32 1.66 -14.14
N GLU A 322 17.55 0.61 -14.41
CA GLU A 322 16.67 0.62 -15.57
C GLU A 322 15.32 1.10 -15.09
N THR A 323 15.09 2.42 -15.14
CA THR A 323 13.73 2.97 -15.04
C THR A 323 12.97 2.46 -16.25
N VAL A 324 12.17 1.41 -16.05
CA VAL A 324 11.28 0.90 -17.08
C VAL A 324 9.93 1.57 -16.88
N VAL A 325 9.55 2.43 -17.81
CA VAL A 325 8.15 2.85 -17.93
C VAL A 325 7.41 1.71 -18.63
N ALA A 326 6.58 0.98 -17.87
CA ALA A 326 5.68 0.00 -18.45
C ALA A 326 4.34 0.67 -18.76
N VAL A 327 4.06 0.89 -20.04
CA VAL A 327 2.73 1.37 -20.47
C VAL A 327 1.85 0.14 -20.74
N LEU A 328 0.75 0.04 -20.00
CA LEU A 328 -0.31 -0.93 -20.28
C LEU A 328 -1.16 -0.43 -21.46
N LEU A 329 -0.76 -0.77 -22.69
CA LEU A 329 -1.55 -0.52 -23.91
C LEU A 329 -2.30 -1.80 -24.31
N GLY A 330 -3.53 -1.95 -23.82
CA GLY A 330 -4.38 -3.08 -24.23
C GLY A 330 -3.80 -4.45 -23.86
N LYS A 331 -3.46 -5.28 -24.87
CA LYS A 331 -2.96 -6.67 -24.70
C LYS A 331 -1.43 -6.79 -24.60
N CYS A 332 -0.67 -5.70 -24.69
CA CYS A 332 0.79 -5.73 -24.58
C CYS A 332 1.30 -4.84 -23.45
N ILE A 333 2.29 -5.34 -22.72
CA ILE A 333 3.18 -4.54 -21.87
C ILE A 333 4.38 -4.20 -22.75
N GLN A 334 4.57 -2.93 -23.10
CA GLN A 334 5.83 -2.47 -23.69
C GLN A 334 6.72 -1.92 -22.58
N ILE A 335 7.90 -2.53 -22.46
CA ILE A 335 8.98 -2.16 -21.55
C ILE A 335 9.85 -1.17 -22.34
N PHE A 336 9.82 0.11 -22.00
CA PHE A 336 10.72 1.09 -22.58
C PHE A 336 11.95 1.27 -21.68
N SER A 337 13.12 0.94 -22.21
CA SER A 337 14.40 1.34 -21.61
C SER A 337 14.69 2.77 -22.06
N THR A 338 14.88 3.70 -21.11
CA THR A 338 15.01 5.14 -21.38
C THR A 338 16.34 5.55 -22.05
N LYS A 339 17.13 4.61 -22.60
CA LYS A 339 18.31 5.00 -23.37
C LYS A 339 17.99 5.69 -24.69
N GLN A 340 16.80 5.50 -25.28
CA GLN A 340 16.45 6.11 -26.57
C GLN A 340 14.96 6.45 -26.67
N ASN A 341 14.66 7.76 -26.64
CA ASN A 341 13.40 8.45 -26.96
C ASN A 341 12.19 8.33 -25.99
N PRO A 342 11.68 9.46 -25.46
CA PRO A 342 10.38 9.49 -24.78
C PRO A 342 9.23 9.45 -25.80
N ILE A 343 8.22 8.62 -25.55
CA ILE A 343 6.95 8.59 -26.29
C ILE A 343 5.84 9.05 -25.34
N LEU A 344 5.07 10.06 -25.77
CA LEU A 344 3.92 10.61 -25.06
C LEU A 344 2.72 9.67 -25.17
N LEU A 345 2.18 9.18 -24.05
CA LEU A 345 0.92 8.42 -24.02
C LEU A 345 0.11 8.74 -22.74
N THR A 346 -1.19 9.02 -22.95
CA THR A 346 -2.11 9.69 -22.00
C THR A 346 -2.91 8.74 -21.09
N HIS A 347 -2.38 7.55 -20.78
CA HIS A 347 -3.04 6.60 -19.87
C HIS A 347 -2.17 6.22 -18.68
N HIS A 348 -2.81 5.96 -17.52
CA HIS A 348 -2.21 5.68 -16.20
C HIS A 348 -0.81 5.05 -16.30
N LEU A 349 0.22 5.87 -16.08
CA LEU A 349 1.61 5.44 -16.07
C LEU A 349 1.90 4.75 -14.73
N THR A 350 2.54 3.58 -14.77
CA THR A 350 3.15 2.94 -13.61
C THR A 350 4.65 2.88 -13.84
N SER A 351 5.41 3.51 -12.95
CA SER A 351 6.86 3.43 -12.89
C SER A 351 7.25 2.12 -12.19
N LEU A 352 8.23 1.41 -12.78
CA LEU A 352 8.79 0.20 -12.21
C LEU A 352 10.25 0.44 -11.85
N LEU A 353 10.62 0.06 -10.63
CA LEU A 353 12.00 -0.02 -10.18
C LEU A 353 12.38 -1.50 -10.05
N VAL A 354 13.32 -1.94 -10.88
CA VAL A 354 13.83 -3.31 -10.85
C VAL A 354 14.98 -3.37 -9.86
N ILE A 355 14.89 -4.32 -8.93
CA ILE A 355 15.88 -4.57 -7.88
C ILE A 355 16.58 -5.89 -8.17
N LYS A 356 17.91 -5.89 -8.06
CA LYS A 356 18.72 -7.10 -8.00
C LYS A 356 19.51 -7.10 -6.70
N MET A 357 19.26 -8.07 -5.83
CA MET A 357 20.02 -8.24 -4.60
C MET A 357 21.41 -8.82 -4.90
N PRO A 358 22.46 -8.39 -4.18
CA PRO A 358 23.76 -9.06 -4.22
C PRO A 358 23.62 -10.51 -3.75
N SER A 359 24.37 -11.40 -4.39
CA SER A 359 24.41 -12.84 -4.11
C SER A 359 25.15 -13.19 -2.84
#